data_AF-A0A960N753-F1
#
_entry.id   AF-A0A960N753-F1
#
_cell.length_a   1.000
_cell.length_b   1.000
_cell.length_c   1.000
_cell.angle_alpha   90.00
_cell.angle_beta   90.00
_cell.angle_gamma   90.00
#
_symmetry.space_group_name_H-M   'P 1'
#
loop_
_entity.id
_entity.type
_entity.pdbx_description
1 polymer ?
#
loop_
_entity_poly.entity_id
_entity_poly.type
_entity_poly.pdbx_seq_one_letter_code
_entity_poly.pdbx_strand_id
1 'polypeptide(L)' 'VEMFGTNIPVTEVAAKAGTIPWEILTGIGPRVVRVAV' A
#
# COMPACT_ATOMS: atom_id res chain seq x y z
N VAL A 1 -12.44 -1.94 -4.83
CA VAL A 1 -11.30 -2.74 -5.35
C VAL A 1 -10.18 -2.65 -4.33
N GLU A 2 -9.55 -3.76 -3.97
CA GLU A 2 -8.42 -3.80 -3.03
C GLU A 2 -7.11 -3.54 -3.79
N MET A 3 -6.30 -2.59 -3.31
CA MET A 3 -4.97 -2.30 -3.90
C MET A 3 -3.86 -3.02 -3.13
N PHE A 4 -3.93 -3.02 -1.80
CA PHE A 4 -3.14 -3.82 -0.88
C PHE A 4 -3.94 -4.00 0.42
N GLY A 5 -3.79 -5.12 1.11
CA GLY A 5 -4.59 -5.50 2.27
C GLY A 5 -4.44 -6.98 2.61
N THR A 6 -5.45 -7.56 3.25
CA THR A 6 -5.43 -8.96 3.71
C THR A 6 -5.28 -9.96 2.57
N ASN A 7 -5.89 -9.69 1.40
CA ASN A 7 -5.82 -10.61 0.26
C ASN A 7 -4.63 -10.32 -0.64
N ILE A 8 -4.14 -9.08 -0.65
CA ILE A 8 -3.02 -8.64 -1.48
C ILE A 8 -1.96 -7.99 -0.58
N PRO A 9 -0.94 -8.75 -0.13
CA PRO A 9 0.09 -8.21 0.75
C PRO A 9 0.85 -7.05 0.11
N VAL A 10 1.15 -5.99 0.89
CA VAL A 10 1.91 -4.83 0.40
C VAL A 10 3.31 -5.20 -0.11
N THR A 11 3.90 -6.28 0.40
CA THR A 11 5.17 -6.84 -0.05
C THR A 11 5.12 -7.37 -1.48
N GLU A 12 4.02 -8.00 -1.87
CA GLU A 12 3.80 -8.46 -3.24
C GLU A 12 3.67 -7.27 -4.19
N VAL A 13 2.94 -6.23 -3.78
CA VAL A 13 2.79 -4.99 -4.57
C VAL A 13 4.14 -4.30 -4.73
N ALA A 14 4.94 -4.21 -3.68
CA ALA A 14 6.29 -3.65 -3.71
C ALA A 14 7.20 -4.40 -4.68
N ALA A 15 7.18 -5.74 -4.64
CA ALA A 15 7.96 -6.58 -5.54
C ALA A 15 7.56 -6.36 -7.01
N LYS A 16 6.25 -6.27 -7.32
CA LYS A 16 5.76 -5.99 -8.68
C LYS A 16 6.10 -4.58 -9.15
N ALA A 17 6.15 -3.61 -8.24
CA ALA A 17 6.48 -2.22 -8.54
C ALA A 17 8.00 -1.96 -8.58
N GLY A 18 8.84 -2.94 -8.24
CA GLY A 18 10.29 -2.77 -8.21
C GLY A 18 10.79 -1.86 -7.07
N THR A 19 10.06 -1.82 -5.95
CA THR A 19 10.38 -1.00 -4.77
C THR A 19 10.27 -1.81 -3.47
N ILE A 20 10.42 -1.13 -2.32
CA ILE A 20 10.22 -1.64 -0.96
C ILE A 20 8.82 -1.27 -0.43
N PRO A 21 8.26 -2.06 0.51
CA PRO A 21 6.93 -1.78 1.10
C PRO A 21 6.78 -0.39 1.70
N TRP A 22 7.87 0.14 2.27
CA TRP A 22 7.88 1.45 2.91
C TRP A 22 7.52 2.58 1.92
N GLU A 23 8.03 2.52 0.69
CA GLU A 23 7.74 3.54 -0.33
C GLU A 23 6.24 3.59 -0.66
N ILE A 24 5.58 2.42 -0.73
CA ILE A 24 4.14 2.33 -0.95
C ILE A 24 3.37 2.92 0.23
N LEU A 25 3.72 2.54 1.46
CA LEU A 25 3.02 2.97 2.68
C LEU A 25 3.15 4.48 2.92
N THR A 26 4.32 5.05 2.67
CA THR A 26 4.57 6.50 2.84
C THR A 26 4.19 7.33 1.62
N GLY A 27 4.10 6.73 0.44
CA GLY A 27 3.68 7.39 -0.80
C GLY A 27 2.18 7.71 -0.87
N ILE A 28 1.39 7.29 0.11
CA ILE A 28 -0.05 7.55 0.17
C ILE A 28 -0.31 9.04 0.42
N GLY A 29 -0.69 9.74 -0.65
CA GLY A 29 -0.99 11.17 -0.63
C GLY A 29 -2.19 11.56 0.25
N PRO A 30 -2.35 12.86 0.53
CA PRO A 30 -3.33 13.36 1.50
C PRO A 30 -4.80 13.18 1.08
N ARG A 31 -5.07 12.86 -0.20
CA ARG A 31 -6.42 12.61 -0.71
C ARG A 31 -7.03 11.30 -0.21
N VAL A 32 -6.21 10.38 0.30
CA VAL A 32 -6.69 9.10 0.82
C VAL A 32 -7.12 9.28 2.27
N VAL A 33 -8.40 9.00 2.54
CA VAL A 33 -8.98 9.07 3.89
C VAL A 33 -8.39 7.95 4.76
N ARG A 34 -7.90 8.32 5.95
CA ARG A 34 -7.41 7.37 6.95
C ARG A 34 -8.52 7.08 7.95
N VAL A 35 -8.82 5.80 8.16
CA VAL A 35 -9.78 5.33 9.16
C VAL A 35 -8.99 4.53 10.19
N ALA A 36 -9.02 4.99 11.45
CA ALA A 36 -8.48 4.24 12.57
C ALA A 36 -9.63 3.47 13.23
N VAL A 37 -9.36 2.22 13.60
CA VAL A 37 -10.27 1.35 14.36
C VAL A 37 -9.74 1.25 15.78
#